data_AF-A0A7V2MGU1-F1
#
_entry.id   AF-A0A7V2MGU1-F1
#
_cell.length_a   1.000
_cell.length_b   1.000
_cell.length_c   1.000
_cell.angle_alpha   90.00
_cell.angle_beta   90.00
_cell.angle_gamma   90.00
#
_symmetry.space_group_name_H-M   'P 1'
#
loop_
_entity.id
_entity.type
_entity.pdbx_description
1 polymer ?
#
loop_
_entity_poly.entity_id
_entity_poly.type
_entity_poly.pdbx_seq_one_letter_code
_entity_poly.pdbx_strand_id
1 'polypeptide(L)'
;MPQLWTRASTGALTTLLVWTTAAPAQDAATRSNETDYRTEMAHPRLLLPPRRARLLKREREREAMRWAQFHTLMISNVRFPEPGLAHALYYVASEDREHARKAIEFALTPASDLRQTALVFDWCQAVLTEDESRRLMAKMSAALEKAAAAADLATVRSRILAAVALTDHIPDMPARHIRPVVEQWWPKHVSTPIKRGEIPIAQKDFLALMEMLHVLRDNIDVELRETNGKFFATLPVYHLLSHYPAPFPGSESEYRLPLMAQHGEPNLMEAVLSRAAALAMVAYDTNSQEMQFLQGWLIQDRYLMRGAAGIPYEFLWANPYQPGLSFHYLPNIYHDPSTGRLIIRSTWDDDATWYYQSGGVMQMFRNAQIVNVKAGELKEPVVMGNTVLLTAALAPKFTVAAGSEKTRYYIIGLKPRTRYEIEVDDEELREVSSDFGGVLDLEFPPGRNAGVLLRESRPLR
;
A
#
# COMPACT_ATOMS: atom_id res chain seq x y z
N MET A 1 -33.76 72.15 -41.78
CA MET A 1 -33.26 73.46 -41.28
C MET A 1 -32.37 73.19 -40.08
N PRO A 2 -31.23 73.88 -39.98
CA PRO A 2 -29.89 73.27 -40.12
C PRO A 2 -29.04 73.48 -38.83
N GLN A 3 -27.78 73.08 -38.63
CA GLN A 3 -26.63 72.65 -39.43
C GLN A 3 -25.60 72.09 -38.40
N LEU A 4 -25.02 70.90 -38.60
CA LEU A 4 -23.61 70.68 -38.98
C LEU A 4 -22.58 71.54 -38.24
N TRP A 5 -21.62 70.92 -37.54
CA TRP A 5 -20.19 71.22 -37.72
C TRP A 5 -19.37 69.94 -37.53
N THR A 6 -18.54 69.69 -38.54
CA THR A 6 -17.61 68.60 -38.78
C THR A 6 -16.26 68.87 -38.11
N ARG A 7 -15.51 67.80 -37.82
CA ARG A 7 -14.06 67.73 -38.12
C ARG A 7 -13.57 66.28 -38.13
N ALA A 8 -13.15 65.86 -39.31
CA ALA A 8 -12.34 64.66 -39.53
C ALA A 8 -10.86 64.98 -39.25
N SER A 9 -10.10 63.99 -38.78
CA SER A 9 -8.68 63.90 -39.10
C SER A 9 -8.25 62.44 -39.21
N THR A 10 -7.57 62.20 -40.32
CA THR A 10 -6.96 60.99 -40.88
C THR A 10 -5.75 60.53 -40.08
N GLY A 11 -5.53 59.21 -39.97
CA GLY A 11 -4.32 58.64 -39.37
C GLY A 11 -4.10 57.17 -39.74
N ALA A 12 -3.35 56.98 -40.82
CA ALA A 12 -2.64 55.79 -41.34
C ALA A 12 -2.73 54.45 -40.56
N LEU A 13 -3.27 53.43 -41.25
CA LEU A 13 -3.00 52.01 -41.02
C LEU A 13 -1.53 51.71 -41.36
N THR A 14 -0.74 51.33 -40.35
CA THR A 14 0.62 50.82 -40.54
C THR A 14 0.59 49.31 -40.39
N THR A 15 0.59 48.60 -41.51
CA THR A 15 0.71 47.14 -41.57
C THR A 15 2.18 46.77 -41.34
N LEU A 16 2.52 46.32 -40.14
CA LEU A 16 3.85 45.78 -39.84
C LEU A 16 3.90 44.31 -40.28
N LEU A 17 4.49 44.07 -41.45
CA LEU A 17 4.93 42.75 -41.90
C LEU A 17 6.18 42.37 -41.09
N VAL A 18 6.03 41.60 -40.03
CA VAL A 18 7.17 40.98 -39.34
C VAL A 18 7.57 39.74 -40.11
N TRP A 19 8.70 39.83 -40.82
CA TRP A 19 9.40 38.69 -41.37
C TRP A 19 10.12 37.97 -40.21
N THR A 20 9.51 36.93 -39.65
CA THR A 20 10.21 36.00 -38.77
C THR A 20 11.08 35.08 -39.62
N THR A 21 12.38 35.28 -39.57
CA THR A 21 13.39 34.32 -40.03
C THR A 21 13.29 33.06 -39.18
N ALA A 22 12.64 32.03 -39.73
CA ALA A 22 12.68 30.69 -39.18
C ALA A 22 14.09 30.11 -39.40
N ALA A 23 14.90 30.09 -38.35
CA ALA A 23 16.05 29.21 -38.20
C ALA A 23 15.76 28.21 -37.06
N PRO A 24 16.23 26.96 -37.14
CA PRO A 24 15.52 25.83 -36.60
C PRO A 24 15.65 25.76 -35.08
N ALA A 25 14.52 25.92 -34.38
CA ALA A 25 14.33 25.40 -33.04
C ALA A 25 14.17 23.87 -33.12
N GLN A 26 15.27 23.16 -33.40
CA GLN A 26 15.31 21.69 -33.40
C GLN A 26 16.45 21.10 -32.55
N ASP A 27 17.19 21.92 -31.79
CA ASP A 27 18.22 21.43 -30.85
C ASP A 27 17.80 21.51 -29.37
N ALA A 28 16.56 21.90 -29.06
CA ALA A 28 16.03 21.93 -27.69
C ALA A 28 15.16 20.72 -27.33
N ALA A 29 14.90 19.80 -28.28
CA ALA A 29 13.98 18.67 -28.12
C ALA A 29 14.68 17.30 -28.00
N THR A 30 15.96 17.30 -27.62
CA THR A 30 16.72 16.06 -27.39
C THR A 30 17.68 16.19 -26.20
N ARG A 31 17.24 16.82 -25.10
CA ARG A 31 17.75 16.38 -23.79
C ARG A 31 17.01 15.09 -23.49
N SER A 32 17.72 13.97 -23.58
CA SER A 32 17.31 12.75 -22.90
C SER A 32 16.94 13.14 -21.46
N ASN A 33 15.67 12.98 -21.07
CA ASN A 33 15.27 12.97 -19.67
C ASN A 33 15.88 11.72 -19.03
N GLU A 34 17.20 11.72 -18.83
CA GLU A 34 17.84 10.73 -17.99
C GLU A 34 17.41 11.05 -16.57
N THR A 35 16.63 10.17 -15.96
CA THR A 35 16.23 10.30 -14.56
C THR A 35 17.47 10.48 -13.71
N ASP A 36 17.58 11.61 -13.01
CA ASP A 36 18.64 11.80 -12.03
C ASP A 36 18.29 10.96 -10.80
N TYR A 37 19.13 9.96 -10.52
CA TYR A 37 18.93 9.07 -9.39
C TYR A 37 19.57 9.61 -8.10
N ARG A 38 20.17 10.81 -8.14
CA ARG A 38 20.75 11.47 -6.98
C ARG A 38 19.69 12.32 -6.29
N THR A 39 19.90 12.53 -4.99
CA THR A 39 19.12 13.45 -4.18
C THR A 39 19.99 14.60 -3.68
N GLU A 40 19.43 15.80 -3.69
CA GLU A 40 20.06 16.99 -3.10
C GLU A 40 19.59 17.24 -1.66
N MET A 41 18.69 16.39 -1.14
CA MET A 41 18.15 16.55 0.21
C MET A 41 19.23 16.25 1.26
N ALA A 42 19.41 17.17 2.21
CA ALA A 42 20.28 16.95 3.36
C ALA A 42 19.69 15.90 4.32
N HIS A 43 20.55 15.23 5.08
CA HIS A 43 20.16 14.32 6.14
C HIS A 43 19.37 15.01 7.27
N PRO A 44 18.40 14.34 7.92
CA PRO A 44 17.81 13.06 7.55
C PRO A 44 16.90 13.20 6.32
N ARG A 45 16.93 12.19 5.45
CA ARG A 45 16.18 12.15 4.18
C ARG A 45 15.48 10.81 3.92
N LEU A 46 15.91 9.73 4.58
CA LEU A 46 15.23 8.45 4.52
C LEU A 46 13.97 8.45 5.39
N LEU A 47 12.80 8.34 4.77
CA LEU A 47 11.49 8.27 5.44
C LEU A 47 11.15 9.48 6.34
N LEU A 48 12.04 10.46 6.48
CA LEU A 48 11.91 11.63 7.34
C LEU A 48 12.23 12.91 6.56
N PRO A 49 11.48 13.22 5.49
CA PRO A 49 11.64 14.51 4.83
C PRO A 49 11.46 15.66 5.85
N PRO A 50 11.99 16.87 5.60
CA PRO A 50 12.03 17.96 6.57
C PRO A 50 10.68 18.30 7.22
N ARG A 51 9.56 18.08 6.50
CA ARG A 51 8.21 18.23 7.05
C ARG A 51 7.90 17.20 8.15
N ARG A 52 8.21 15.92 7.94
CA ARG A 52 7.94 14.84 8.91
C ARG A 52 8.86 14.96 10.12
N ALA A 53 10.17 15.22 9.91
CA ALA A 53 11.09 15.44 11.01
C ALA A 53 10.63 16.58 11.94
N ARG A 54 10.16 17.71 11.37
CA ARG A 54 9.57 18.81 12.16
C ARG A 54 8.29 18.42 12.89
N LEU A 55 7.44 17.57 12.29
CA LEU A 55 6.25 17.07 12.95
C LEU A 55 6.60 16.24 14.19
N LEU A 56 7.56 15.33 14.10
CA LEU A 56 8.00 14.50 15.24
C LEU A 56 8.56 15.34 16.39
N LYS A 57 9.35 16.38 16.09
CA LYS A 57 9.84 17.33 17.11
C LYS A 57 8.70 18.05 17.82
N ARG A 58 7.67 18.46 17.07
CA ARG A 58 6.47 19.08 17.64
C ARG A 58 5.65 18.12 18.48
N GLU A 59 5.53 16.86 18.08
CA GLU A 59 4.85 15.84 18.89
C GLU A 59 5.52 15.67 20.25
N ARG A 60 6.86 15.69 20.30
CA ARG A 60 7.61 15.76 21.56
C ARG A 60 7.30 17.03 22.34
N GLU A 61 7.46 18.21 21.73
CA GLU A 61 7.27 19.49 22.42
C GLU A 61 5.86 19.66 23.01
N ARG A 62 4.88 18.99 22.42
CA ARG A 62 3.48 18.98 22.88
C ARG A 62 3.18 17.87 23.89
N GLU A 63 4.15 17.02 24.20
CA GLU A 63 3.96 15.80 25.00
C GLU A 63 2.78 14.96 24.47
N ALA A 64 2.72 14.79 23.15
CA ALA A 64 1.67 14.02 22.52
C ALA A 64 1.67 12.59 23.06
N MET A 65 0.48 11.97 23.16
CA MET A 65 0.31 10.64 23.76
C MET A 65 1.26 9.57 23.17
N ARG A 66 1.48 9.59 21.85
CA ARG A 66 2.41 8.66 21.18
C ARG A 66 3.87 8.90 21.58
N TRP A 67 4.26 10.17 21.70
CA TRP A 67 5.59 10.54 22.20
C TRP A 67 5.76 10.08 23.65
N ALA A 68 4.81 10.40 24.53
CA ALA A 68 4.87 10.04 25.94
C ALA A 68 5.00 8.51 26.14
N GLN A 69 4.26 7.71 25.35
CA GLN A 69 4.38 6.25 25.35
C GLN A 69 5.75 5.79 24.87
N PHE A 70 6.24 6.34 23.75
CA PHE A 70 7.56 5.99 23.24
C PHE A 70 8.66 6.34 24.24
N HIS A 71 8.62 7.57 24.78
CA HIS A 71 9.55 8.05 25.79
C HIS A 71 9.57 7.17 27.03
N THR A 72 8.40 6.76 27.53
CA THR A 72 8.27 5.87 28.70
C THR A 72 9.01 4.55 28.48
N LEU A 73 8.88 3.94 27.30
CA LEU A 73 9.57 2.69 26.98
C LEU A 73 11.09 2.88 26.84
N MET A 74 11.52 4.03 26.29
CA MET A 74 12.94 4.36 26.13
C MET A 74 13.62 4.56 27.49
N ILE A 75 13.03 5.32 28.40
CA ILE A 75 13.61 5.54 29.75
C ILE A 75 13.53 4.27 30.62
N SER A 76 12.57 3.38 30.34
CA SER A 76 12.45 2.09 31.03
C SER A 76 13.45 1.04 30.51
N ASN A 77 14.30 1.39 29.54
CA ASN A 77 15.30 0.51 28.93
C ASN A 77 14.70 -0.82 28.41
N VAL A 78 13.50 -0.75 27.83
CA VAL A 78 12.86 -1.92 27.21
C VAL A 78 13.69 -2.38 26.01
N ARG A 79 13.74 -3.69 25.77
CA ARG A 79 14.39 -4.25 24.58
C ARG A 79 13.50 -4.07 23.35
N PHE A 80 13.95 -3.30 22.39
CA PHE A 80 13.29 -3.12 21.10
C PHE A 80 13.69 -4.24 20.12
N PRO A 81 12.74 -4.83 19.37
CA PRO A 81 13.06 -5.77 18.29
C PRO A 81 13.93 -5.15 17.19
N GLU A 82 13.75 -3.84 16.93
CA GLU A 82 14.51 -3.06 15.96
C GLU A 82 15.21 -1.90 16.67
N PRO A 83 16.31 -2.16 17.41
CA PRO A 83 16.95 -1.17 18.25
C PRO A 83 17.55 -0.01 17.44
N GLY A 84 18.05 -0.28 16.22
CA GLY A 84 18.56 0.78 15.34
C GLY A 84 17.48 1.78 14.95
N LEU A 85 16.29 1.28 14.56
CA LEU A 85 15.13 2.12 14.26
C LEU A 85 14.68 2.91 15.50
N ALA A 86 14.48 2.23 16.63
CA ALA A 86 13.96 2.87 17.85
C ALA A 86 14.89 3.96 18.38
N HIS A 87 16.17 3.65 18.58
CA HIS A 87 17.12 4.61 19.13
C HIS A 87 17.37 5.81 18.20
N ALA A 88 17.49 5.58 16.89
CA ALA A 88 17.67 6.66 15.93
C ALA A 88 16.42 7.54 15.82
N LEU A 89 15.21 6.96 15.79
CA LEU A 89 13.97 7.73 15.73
C LEU A 89 13.79 8.62 16.96
N TYR A 90 14.08 8.07 18.14
CA TYR A 90 14.02 8.81 19.38
C TYR A 90 15.02 9.98 19.38
N TYR A 91 16.25 9.77 18.90
CA TYR A 91 17.21 10.85 18.70
C TYR A 91 16.69 11.94 17.77
N VAL A 92 16.08 11.60 16.63
CA VAL A 92 15.57 12.62 15.70
C VAL A 92 14.53 13.53 16.36
N ALA A 93 13.67 12.97 17.21
CA ALA A 93 12.66 13.73 17.93
C ALA A 93 13.21 14.50 19.14
N SER A 94 14.12 13.91 19.93
CA SER A 94 14.60 14.44 21.21
C SER A 94 15.90 15.22 21.15
N GLU A 95 16.73 14.97 20.14
CA GLU A 95 18.12 15.40 20.03
C GLU A 95 19.04 14.82 21.12
N ASP A 96 18.61 13.75 21.79
CA ASP A 96 19.39 13.06 22.81
C ASP A 96 20.53 12.22 22.18
N ARG A 97 21.77 12.70 22.35
CA ARG A 97 22.97 12.10 21.79
C ARG A 97 23.28 10.71 22.36
N GLU A 98 22.82 10.36 23.56
CA GLU A 98 23.02 9.01 24.12
C GLU A 98 22.29 7.97 23.28
N HIS A 99 21.06 8.29 22.86
CA HIS A 99 20.26 7.41 22.02
C HIS A 99 20.84 7.30 20.61
N ALA A 100 21.36 8.39 20.04
CA ALA A 100 22.11 8.31 18.79
C ALA A 100 23.33 7.38 18.90
N ARG A 101 24.07 7.43 20.02
CA ARG A 101 25.23 6.55 20.24
C ARG A 101 24.83 5.08 20.32
N LYS A 102 23.79 4.75 21.07
CA LYS A 102 23.24 3.37 21.13
C LYS A 102 22.85 2.86 19.73
N ALA A 103 22.25 3.72 18.91
CA ALA A 103 21.88 3.37 17.53
C ALA A 103 23.13 3.09 16.65
N ILE A 104 24.14 3.95 16.73
CA ILE A 104 25.41 3.82 15.98
C ILE A 104 26.16 2.56 16.41
N GLU A 105 26.28 2.31 17.71
CA GLU A 105 26.92 1.10 18.25
C GLU A 105 26.23 -0.16 17.73
N PHE A 106 24.90 -0.21 17.77
CA PHE A 106 24.13 -1.31 17.18
C PHE A 106 24.41 -1.48 15.68
N ALA A 107 24.39 -0.39 14.90
CA ALA A 107 24.61 -0.42 13.46
C ALA A 107 26.02 -0.91 13.06
N LEU A 108 27.01 -0.77 13.94
CA LEU A 108 28.36 -1.30 13.75
C LEU A 108 28.47 -2.80 14.04
N THR A 109 27.50 -3.40 14.75
CA THR A 109 27.52 -4.84 15.05
C THR A 109 27.19 -5.69 13.83
N PRO A 110 27.61 -6.98 13.77
CA PRO A 110 27.18 -7.90 12.72
C PRO A 110 25.67 -8.20 12.71
N ALA A 111 24.96 -7.93 13.80
CA ALA A 111 23.55 -8.24 13.95
C ALA A 111 22.61 -7.24 13.25
N SER A 112 23.08 -6.03 12.92
CA SER A 112 22.25 -5.04 12.25
C SER A 112 22.03 -5.38 10.78
N ASP A 113 20.78 -5.35 10.35
CA ASP A 113 20.42 -5.47 8.94
C ASP A 113 20.72 -4.18 8.16
N LEU A 114 20.70 -4.27 6.82
CA LEU A 114 21.02 -3.15 5.93
C LEU A 114 20.01 -2.01 6.04
N ARG A 115 18.72 -2.29 6.28
CA ARG A 115 17.69 -1.26 6.44
C ARG A 115 17.98 -0.42 7.69
N GLN A 116 18.12 -1.05 8.85
CA GLN A 116 18.42 -0.32 10.10
C GLN A 116 19.76 0.41 10.01
N THR A 117 20.77 -0.21 9.40
CA THR A 117 22.08 0.44 9.21
C THR A 117 21.95 1.72 8.37
N ALA A 118 21.17 1.69 7.27
CA ALA A 118 20.92 2.88 6.45
C ALA A 118 20.16 3.97 7.20
N LEU A 119 19.12 3.61 7.97
CA LEU A 119 18.37 4.57 8.79
C LEU A 119 19.24 5.22 9.86
N VAL A 120 20.05 4.43 10.58
CA VAL A 120 20.98 4.95 11.59
C VAL A 120 22.00 5.89 10.97
N PHE A 121 22.62 5.49 9.85
CA PHE A 121 23.58 6.32 9.14
C PHE A 121 22.94 7.64 8.70
N ASP A 122 21.74 7.60 8.14
CA ASP A 122 21.03 8.79 7.67
C ASP A 122 20.59 9.72 8.80
N TRP A 123 20.03 9.16 9.87
CA TRP A 123 19.39 9.94 10.94
C TRP A 123 20.37 10.45 12.00
N CYS A 124 21.52 9.79 12.17
CA CYS A 124 22.49 10.10 13.23
C CYS A 124 23.74 10.85 12.72
N GLN A 125 23.70 11.43 11.52
CA GLN A 125 24.85 12.12 10.90
C GLN A 125 25.57 13.11 11.84
N ALA A 126 24.84 13.95 12.55
CA ALA A 126 25.42 14.96 13.45
C ALA A 126 26.14 14.38 14.69
N VAL A 127 26.06 13.06 14.91
CA VAL A 127 26.71 12.35 16.00
C VAL A 127 27.82 11.43 15.48
N LEU A 128 27.79 10.96 14.25
CA LEU A 128 28.84 10.08 13.70
C LEU A 128 30.22 10.74 13.76
N THR A 129 31.21 9.98 14.23
CA THR A 129 32.62 10.33 13.99
C THR A 129 33.01 9.95 12.57
N GLU A 130 34.11 10.51 12.06
CA GLU A 130 34.63 10.16 10.74
C GLU A 130 34.94 8.67 10.60
N ASP A 131 35.47 8.03 11.66
CA ASP A 131 35.79 6.61 11.64
C ASP A 131 34.53 5.74 11.57
N GLU A 132 33.54 6.03 12.42
CA GLU A 132 32.26 5.34 12.41
C GLU A 132 31.55 5.51 11.07
N SER A 133 31.57 6.73 10.50
CA SER A 133 31.04 7.01 9.18
C SER A 133 31.72 6.14 8.12
N ARG A 134 33.07 6.12 8.06
CA ARG A 134 33.83 5.26 7.14
C ARG A 134 33.49 3.77 7.29
N ARG A 135 33.37 3.28 8.52
CA ARG A 135 33.05 1.87 8.79
C ARG A 135 31.64 1.49 8.36
N LEU A 136 30.65 2.35 8.63
CA LEU A 136 29.27 2.13 8.19
C LEU A 136 29.15 2.22 6.67
N MET A 137 29.83 3.16 6.02
CA MET A 137 29.89 3.25 4.56
C MET A 137 30.48 1.97 3.94
N ALA A 138 31.62 1.50 4.44
CA ALA A 138 32.22 0.26 3.96
C ALA A 138 31.29 -0.96 4.14
N LYS A 139 30.64 -1.05 5.30
CA LYS A 139 29.67 -2.12 5.60
C LYS A 139 28.47 -2.08 4.66
N MET A 140 27.86 -0.91 4.44
CA MET A 140 26.71 -0.75 3.55
C MET A 140 27.07 -1.02 2.09
N SER A 141 28.21 -0.53 1.61
CA SER A 141 28.71 -0.81 0.25
C SER A 141 28.90 -2.31 0.02
N ALA A 142 29.53 -3.02 0.96
CA ALA A 142 29.69 -4.47 0.85
C ALA A 142 28.33 -5.22 0.85
N ALA A 143 27.37 -4.76 1.65
CA ALA A 143 26.04 -5.34 1.69
C ALA A 143 25.22 -5.07 0.42
N LEU A 144 25.38 -3.89 -0.19
CA LEU A 144 24.73 -3.51 -1.46
C LEU A 144 25.15 -4.44 -2.61
N GLU A 145 26.45 -4.72 -2.72
CA GLU A 145 26.97 -5.65 -3.74
C GLU A 145 26.44 -7.07 -3.54
N LYS A 146 26.42 -7.57 -2.30
CA LYS A 146 25.86 -8.89 -1.98
C LYS A 146 24.36 -8.99 -2.30
N ALA A 147 23.62 -7.90 -2.11
CA ALA A 147 22.18 -7.85 -2.32
C ALA A 147 21.78 -7.59 -3.79
N ALA A 148 22.73 -7.36 -4.70
CA ALA A 148 22.47 -6.93 -6.08
C ALA A 148 21.55 -7.89 -6.85
N ALA A 149 21.65 -9.20 -6.61
CA ALA A 149 20.87 -10.23 -7.28
C ALA A 149 19.54 -10.59 -6.58
N ALA A 150 19.22 -9.97 -5.44
CA ALA A 150 18.02 -10.31 -4.68
C ALA A 150 16.73 -9.99 -5.46
N ALA A 151 15.77 -10.90 -5.40
CA ALA A 151 14.46 -10.75 -6.03
C ALA A 151 13.35 -10.36 -5.05
N ASP A 152 13.58 -10.44 -3.74
CA ASP A 152 12.56 -10.11 -2.74
C ASP A 152 12.49 -8.61 -2.46
N LEU A 153 11.26 -8.12 -2.24
CA LEU A 153 10.98 -6.70 -2.07
C LEU A 153 11.65 -6.10 -0.83
N ALA A 154 11.76 -6.86 0.27
CA ALA A 154 12.34 -6.37 1.52
C ALA A 154 13.84 -6.06 1.37
N THR A 155 14.57 -6.91 0.64
CA THR A 155 15.99 -6.69 0.32
C THR A 155 16.16 -5.55 -0.68
N VAL A 156 15.31 -5.47 -1.71
CA VAL A 156 15.33 -4.36 -2.68
C VAL A 156 15.06 -3.01 -2.01
N ARG A 157 14.07 -2.93 -1.11
CA ARG A 157 13.83 -1.76 -0.25
C ARG A 157 15.08 -1.38 0.52
N SER A 158 15.73 -2.34 1.18
CA SER A 158 16.92 -2.07 2.00
C SER A 158 18.09 -1.52 1.16
N ARG A 159 18.25 -2.01 -0.08
CA ARG A 159 19.23 -1.50 -1.04
C ARG A 159 18.95 -0.06 -1.43
N ILE A 160 17.70 0.28 -1.76
CA ILE A 160 17.32 1.65 -2.12
C ILE A 160 17.62 2.61 -0.97
N LEU A 161 17.21 2.24 0.26
CA LEU A 161 17.51 3.06 1.45
C LEU A 161 19.01 3.29 1.61
N ALA A 162 19.83 2.24 1.54
CA ALA A 162 21.28 2.37 1.66
C ALA A 162 21.91 3.18 0.53
N ALA A 163 21.47 2.99 -0.73
CA ALA A 163 21.97 3.74 -1.87
C ALA A 163 21.68 5.24 -1.74
N VAL A 164 20.47 5.60 -1.30
CA VAL A 164 20.08 7.00 -1.06
C VAL A 164 20.87 7.59 0.10
N ALA A 165 21.05 6.86 1.21
CA ALA A 165 21.84 7.33 2.36
C ALA A 165 23.29 7.66 1.98
N LEU A 166 23.86 6.95 1.01
CA LEU A 166 25.25 7.07 0.57
C LEU A 166 25.48 8.10 -0.54
N THR A 167 24.43 8.80 -1.01
CA THR A 167 24.47 9.68 -2.19
C THR A 167 25.61 10.71 -2.16
N ASP A 168 25.84 11.34 -1.00
CA ASP A 168 26.84 12.42 -0.86
C ASP A 168 28.24 11.91 -0.54
N HIS A 169 28.37 10.60 -0.33
CA HIS A 169 29.58 9.99 0.18
C HIS A 169 30.30 9.15 -0.86
N ILE A 170 29.56 8.51 -1.76
CA ILE A 170 30.13 7.64 -2.79
C ILE A 170 29.55 8.03 -4.16
N PRO A 171 30.37 8.57 -5.07
CA PRO A 171 29.94 8.91 -6.42
C PRO A 171 29.26 7.73 -7.12
N ASP A 172 28.24 8.03 -7.93
CA ASP A 172 27.49 7.07 -8.75
C ASP A 172 26.74 5.96 -8.00
N MET A 173 26.80 5.93 -6.66
CA MET A 173 26.14 4.91 -5.84
C MET A 173 24.62 4.83 -6.10
N PRO A 174 23.87 5.95 -6.15
CA PRO A 174 22.44 5.88 -6.42
C PRO A 174 22.14 5.38 -7.84
N ALA A 175 22.83 5.91 -8.86
CA ALA A 175 22.63 5.47 -10.24
C ALA A 175 22.94 3.97 -10.42
N ARG A 176 24.02 3.46 -9.79
CA ARG A 176 24.40 2.05 -9.87
C ARG A 176 23.37 1.10 -9.27
N HIS A 177 22.73 1.47 -8.16
CA HIS A 177 21.86 0.54 -7.43
C HIS A 177 20.36 0.82 -7.56
N ILE A 178 19.95 2.06 -7.84
CA ILE A 178 18.54 2.47 -7.95
C ILE A 178 18.04 2.31 -9.39
N ARG A 179 18.84 2.72 -10.39
CA ARG A 179 18.48 2.60 -11.80
C ARG A 179 18.06 1.18 -12.20
N PRO A 180 18.84 0.12 -11.88
CA PRO A 180 18.42 -1.25 -12.23
C PRO A 180 17.14 -1.68 -11.53
N VAL A 181 16.83 -1.11 -10.35
CA VAL A 181 15.58 -1.42 -9.66
C VAL A 181 14.39 -0.79 -10.39
N VAL A 182 14.49 0.50 -10.73
CA VAL A 182 13.41 1.25 -11.38
C VAL A 182 13.19 0.76 -12.82
N GLU A 183 14.26 0.55 -13.58
CA GLU A 183 14.17 0.28 -15.02
C GLU A 183 14.04 -1.21 -15.36
N GLN A 184 14.47 -2.12 -14.48
CA GLN A 184 14.52 -3.56 -14.79
C GLN A 184 13.76 -4.40 -13.76
N TRP A 185 14.11 -4.27 -12.47
CA TRP A 185 13.52 -5.10 -11.44
C TRP A 185 12.02 -4.83 -11.28
N TRP A 186 11.61 -3.57 -11.16
CA TRP A 186 10.21 -3.18 -10.95
C TRP A 186 9.32 -3.59 -12.13
N PRO A 187 9.69 -3.32 -13.40
CA PRO A 187 8.96 -3.87 -14.55
C PRO A 187 8.81 -5.38 -14.50
N LYS A 188 9.92 -6.10 -14.30
CA LYS A 188 9.97 -7.57 -14.36
C LYS A 188 9.20 -8.25 -13.22
N HIS A 189 9.35 -7.76 -12.00
CA HIS A 189 8.89 -8.43 -10.79
C HIS A 189 7.60 -7.87 -10.21
N VAL A 190 7.20 -6.66 -10.57
CA VAL A 190 5.99 -6.03 -10.04
C VAL A 190 5.04 -5.63 -11.16
N SER A 191 5.47 -4.76 -12.07
CA SER A 191 4.56 -4.13 -13.01
C SER A 191 3.99 -5.09 -14.05
N THR A 192 4.84 -5.86 -14.73
CA THR A 192 4.37 -6.83 -15.73
C THR A 192 3.55 -7.96 -15.10
N PRO A 193 3.93 -8.56 -13.95
CA PRO A 193 3.07 -9.50 -13.23
C PRO A 193 1.66 -8.96 -12.93
N ILE A 194 1.53 -7.74 -12.40
CA ILE A 194 0.22 -7.13 -12.15
C ILE A 194 -0.61 -7.05 -13.45
N LYS A 195 0.01 -6.62 -14.56
CA LYS A 195 -0.66 -6.56 -15.87
C LYS A 195 -1.11 -7.92 -16.40
N ARG A 196 -0.47 -9.01 -15.97
CA ARG A 196 -0.87 -10.40 -16.28
C ARG A 196 -1.95 -10.95 -15.34
N GLY A 197 -2.41 -10.16 -14.37
CA GLY A 197 -3.35 -10.60 -13.35
C GLY A 197 -2.70 -11.35 -12.19
N GLU A 198 -1.38 -11.30 -12.07
CA GLU A 198 -0.65 -11.91 -10.96
C GLU A 198 -0.60 -10.96 -9.76
N ILE A 199 -0.31 -11.53 -8.58
CA ILE A 199 -0.17 -10.80 -7.32
C ILE A 199 1.29 -10.92 -6.87
N PRO A 200 2.17 -10.01 -7.33
CA PRO A 200 3.60 -10.14 -7.03
C PRO A 200 3.98 -9.67 -5.62
N ILE A 201 3.11 -8.92 -4.95
CA ILE A 201 3.38 -8.33 -3.63
C ILE A 201 2.44 -8.97 -2.60
N ALA A 202 3.02 -9.73 -1.67
CA ALA A 202 2.30 -10.28 -0.54
C ALA A 202 2.01 -9.18 0.51
N GLN A 203 0.94 -9.35 1.28
CA GLN A 203 0.52 -8.38 2.29
C GLN A 203 1.60 -8.11 3.35
N LYS A 204 2.32 -9.16 3.78
CA LYS A 204 3.44 -9.05 4.72
C LYS A 204 4.56 -8.10 4.24
N ASP A 205 4.67 -7.89 2.92
CA ASP A 205 5.72 -7.07 2.31
C ASP A 205 5.25 -5.63 2.05
N PHE A 206 4.02 -5.26 2.42
CA PHE A 206 3.49 -3.92 2.18
C PHE A 206 4.24 -2.81 2.92
N LEU A 207 4.79 -3.07 4.11
CA LEU A 207 5.63 -2.06 4.77
C LEU A 207 6.90 -1.80 3.96
N ALA A 208 7.55 -2.85 3.45
CA ALA A 208 8.73 -2.71 2.60
C ALA A 208 8.40 -2.00 1.29
N LEU A 209 7.24 -2.32 0.68
CA LEU A 209 6.73 -1.58 -0.46
C LEU A 209 6.63 -0.09 -0.14
N MET A 210 5.93 0.26 0.93
CA MET A 210 5.66 1.66 1.26
C MET A 210 6.94 2.43 1.60
N GLU A 211 7.87 1.84 2.36
CA GLU A 211 9.16 2.47 2.64
C GLU A 211 9.97 2.74 1.36
N MET A 212 9.99 1.78 0.43
CA MET A 212 10.64 1.95 -0.86
C MET A 212 10.01 3.08 -1.67
N LEU A 213 8.66 3.12 -1.74
CA LEU A 213 7.94 4.16 -2.46
C LEU A 213 8.19 5.55 -1.84
N HIS A 214 8.10 5.68 -0.52
CA HIS A 214 8.39 6.95 0.19
C HIS A 214 9.79 7.45 -0.15
N VAL A 215 10.81 6.60 -0.07
CA VAL A 215 12.20 7.02 -0.35
C VAL A 215 12.37 7.44 -1.81
N LEU A 216 11.89 6.64 -2.77
CA LEU A 216 12.02 6.95 -4.19
C LEU A 216 11.32 8.27 -4.57
N ARG A 217 10.09 8.46 -4.11
CA ARG A 217 9.34 9.70 -4.40
C ARG A 217 9.99 10.91 -3.70
N ASP A 218 10.21 10.81 -2.40
CA ASP A 218 10.60 11.98 -1.60
C ASP A 218 12.04 12.44 -1.89
N ASN A 219 12.92 11.56 -2.41
CA ASN A 219 14.32 11.87 -2.67
C ASN A 219 14.68 12.02 -4.15
N ILE A 220 13.97 11.33 -5.05
CA ILE A 220 14.36 11.11 -6.46
C ILE A 220 13.21 11.42 -7.43
N ASP A 221 12.03 11.80 -6.92
CA ASP A 221 10.84 12.12 -7.73
C ASP A 221 10.40 10.97 -8.66
N VAL A 222 10.60 9.72 -8.23
CA VAL A 222 10.15 8.52 -8.97
C VAL A 222 8.86 7.98 -8.37
N GLU A 223 7.77 8.04 -9.14
CA GLU A 223 6.46 7.47 -8.76
C GLU A 223 6.20 6.13 -9.46
N LEU A 224 6.57 5.03 -8.78
CA LEU A 224 6.44 3.68 -9.34
C LEU A 224 4.97 3.21 -9.48
N ARG A 225 4.02 3.80 -8.72
CA ARG A 225 2.62 3.37 -8.75
C ARG A 225 1.93 3.68 -10.08
N GLU A 226 2.39 4.69 -10.81
CA GLU A 226 1.82 5.09 -12.11
C GLU A 226 1.83 3.95 -13.13
N THR A 227 2.80 3.05 -13.04
CA THR A 227 2.90 1.88 -13.92
C THR A 227 1.68 0.95 -13.84
N ASN A 228 0.95 0.95 -12.71
CA ASN A 228 -0.26 0.17 -12.45
C ASN A 228 -1.24 0.95 -11.54
N GLY A 229 -1.63 2.16 -11.93
CA GLY A 229 -2.39 3.08 -11.08
C GLY A 229 -3.64 2.48 -10.41
N LYS A 230 -4.46 1.71 -11.13
CA LYS A 230 -5.66 1.07 -10.57
C LYS A 230 -5.36 0.09 -9.42
N PHE A 231 -4.29 -0.70 -9.55
CA PHE A 231 -3.88 -1.65 -8.52
C PHE A 231 -3.51 -0.91 -7.23
N PHE A 232 -2.70 0.15 -7.34
CA PHE A 232 -2.26 0.90 -6.17
C PHE A 232 -3.34 1.83 -5.59
N ALA A 233 -4.23 2.38 -6.41
CA ALA A 233 -5.36 3.18 -5.95
C ALA A 233 -6.30 2.37 -5.04
N THR A 234 -6.51 1.10 -5.36
CA THR A 234 -7.41 0.22 -4.59
C THR A 234 -6.72 -0.55 -3.46
N LEU A 235 -5.39 -0.45 -3.35
CA LEU A 235 -4.59 -1.13 -2.34
C LEU A 235 -5.01 -0.82 -0.89
N PRO A 236 -5.37 0.43 -0.50
CA PRO A 236 -5.81 0.72 0.86
C PRO A 236 -7.12 0.00 1.22
N VAL A 237 -8.06 -0.06 0.27
CA VAL A 237 -9.33 -0.77 0.42
C VAL A 237 -9.10 -2.27 0.55
N TYR A 238 -8.25 -2.84 -0.31
CA TYR A 238 -7.84 -4.24 -0.21
C TYR A 238 -7.22 -4.53 1.15
N HIS A 239 -6.27 -3.70 1.59
CA HIS A 239 -5.60 -3.87 2.87
C HIS A 239 -6.60 -3.89 4.01
N LEU A 240 -7.47 -2.89 4.08
CA LEU A 240 -8.50 -2.75 5.13
C LEU A 240 -9.46 -3.96 5.17
N LEU A 241 -9.96 -4.40 4.01
CA LEU A 241 -10.92 -5.50 3.94
C LEU A 241 -10.27 -6.87 4.17
N SER A 242 -8.96 -7.01 3.95
CA SER A 242 -8.25 -8.29 4.09
C SER A 242 -7.99 -8.75 5.54
N HIS A 243 -8.27 -7.92 6.54
CA HIS A 243 -8.17 -8.31 7.95
C HIS A 243 -9.39 -9.09 8.41
N TYR A 244 -9.17 -10.06 9.30
CA TYR A 244 -10.28 -10.76 9.95
C TYR A 244 -11.11 -9.78 10.80
N PRO A 245 -12.44 -9.98 10.90
CA PRO A 245 -13.32 -9.07 11.64
C PRO A 245 -12.98 -8.92 13.12
N ALA A 246 -12.79 -10.05 13.82
CA ALA A 246 -12.59 -10.01 15.27
C ALA A 246 -11.18 -9.51 15.65
N PRO A 247 -11.08 -8.63 16.66
CA PRO A 247 -9.81 -8.28 17.26
C PRO A 247 -9.17 -9.49 17.94
N PHE A 248 -7.85 -9.55 17.89
CA PHE A 248 -7.08 -10.50 18.69
C PHE A 248 -6.54 -9.81 19.95
N PRO A 249 -6.77 -10.36 21.15
CA PRO A 249 -6.32 -9.74 22.38
C PRO A 249 -4.80 -9.84 22.52
N GLY A 250 -4.17 -8.73 22.90
CA GLY A 250 -2.76 -8.66 23.25
C GLY A 250 -2.55 -8.16 24.68
N SER A 251 -1.31 -8.28 25.18
CA SER A 251 -0.94 -7.78 26.51
C SER A 251 -0.94 -6.24 26.60
N GLU A 252 -0.76 -5.54 25.49
CA GLU A 252 -0.59 -4.08 25.44
C GLU A 252 -1.70 -3.35 24.67
N SER A 253 -2.31 -4.05 23.69
CA SER A 253 -3.36 -3.55 22.80
C SER A 253 -4.11 -4.71 22.16
N GLU A 254 -5.22 -4.42 21.48
CA GLU A 254 -5.81 -5.36 20.54
C GLU A 254 -5.08 -5.31 19.20
N TYR A 255 -5.13 -6.40 18.44
CA TYR A 255 -4.55 -6.50 17.11
C TYR A 255 -5.61 -6.81 16.08
N ARG A 256 -5.49 -6.19 14.91
CA ARG A 256 -6.19 -6.65 13.71
C ARG A 256 -5.30 -7.64 13.00
N LEU A 257 -5.79 -8.86 12.85
CA LEU A 257 -5.01 -9.92 12.23
C LEU A 257 -5.11 -9.82 10.71
N PRO A 258 -3.98 -9.69 9.99
CA PRO A 258 -3.97 -9.79 8.54
C PRO A 258 -4.28 -11.24 8.12
N LEU A 259 -4.45 -11.45 6.82
CA LEU A 259 -4.66 -12.78 6.26
C LEU A 259 -3.53 -13.74 6.68
N MET A 260 -3.89 -14.88 7.26
CA MET A 260 -2.93 -15.89 7.70
C MET A 260 -2.76 -16.99 6.66
N ALA A 261 -1.51 -17.35 6.35
CA ALA A 261 -1.20 -18.41 5.38
C ALA A 261 -1.57 -19.82 5.88
N GLN A 262 -1.57 -20.04 7.19
CA GLN A 262 -1.92 -21.31 7.82
C GLN A 262 -2.75 -21.07 9.08
N HIS A 263 -3.55 -22.07 9.46
CA HIS A 263 -4.24 -22.09 10.75
C HIS A 263 -3.21 -22.22 11.88
N GLY A 264 -3.39 -21.46 12.96
CA GLY A 264 -2.51 -21.51 14.12
C GLY A 264 -2.57 -20.25 14.96
N GLU A 265 -1.63 -20.13 15.90
CA GLU A 265 -1.46 -18.90 16.66
C GLU A 265 -1.04 -17.75 15.74
N PRO A 266 -1.70 -16.58 15.82
CA PRO A 266 -1.34 -15.44 14.99
C PRO A 266 0.06 -14.91 15.30
N ASN A 267 0.81 -14.58 14.25
CA ASN A 267 2.07 -13.87 14.40
C ASN A 267 1.80 -12.38 14.69
N LEU A 268 1.89 -11.97 15.96
CA LEU A 268 1.63 -10.59 16.38
C LEU A 268 2.60 -9.58 15.75
N MET A 269 3.82 -10.00 15.40
CA MET A 269 4.74 -9.12 14.66
C MET A 269 4.21 -8.83 13.26
N GLU A 270 3.60 -9.80 12.58
CA GLU A 270 2.97 -9.55 11.28
C GLU A 270 1.78 -8.59 11.40
N ALA A 271 1.01 -8.67 12.48
CA ALA A 271 -0.06 -7.70 12.75
C ALA A 271 0.48 -6.28 12.96
N VAL A 272 1.57 -6.14 13.74
CA VAL A 272 2.29 -4.87 13.94
C VAL A 272 2.79 -4.31 12.61
N LEU A 273 3.50 -5.11 11.82
CA LEU A 273 4.05 -4.66 10.54
C LEU A 273 2.96 -4.38 9.49
N SER A 274 1.84 -5.13 9.52
CA SER A 274 0.66 -4.83 8.69
C SER A 274 0.08 -3.46 9.05
N ARG A 275 -0.08 -3.15 10.35
CA ARG A 275 -0.56 -1.84 10.78
C ARG A 275 0.43 -0.72 10.43
N ALA A 276 1.72 -0.95 10.62
CA ALA A 276 2.76 -0.01 10.20
C ALA A 276 2.68 0.27 8.68
N ALA A 277 2.44 -0.75 7.86
CA ALA A 277 2.22 -0.58 6.43
C ALA A 277 1.01 0.31 6.13
N ALA A 278 -0.10 0.11 6.84
CA ALA A 278 -1.30 0.94 6.68
C ALA A 278 -1.07 2.41 7.07
N LEU A 279 -0.36 2.67 8.18
CA LEU A 279 0.02 4.03 8.56
C LEU A 279 0.94 4.66 7.50
N ALA A 280 1.90 3.89 6.97
CA ALA A 280 2.78 4.35 5.91
C ALA A 280 2.02 4.62 4.59
N MET A 281 0.97 3.84 4.27
CA MET A 281 0.06 4.10 3.13
C MET A 281 -0.63 5.44 3.28
N VAL A 282 -1.28 5.69 4.42
CA VAL A 282 -1.97 6.96 4.69
C VAL A 282 -1.01 8.15 4.62
N ALA A 283 0.20 7.99 5.18
CA ALA A 283 1.22 9.03 5.14
C ALA A 283 1.78 9.28 3.74
N TYR A 284 1.61 8.35 2.79
CA TYR A 284 2.05 8.50 1.41
C TYR A 284 1.09 9.39 0.61
N ASP A 285 -0.21 9.15 0.68
CA ASP A 285 -1.21 9.89 -0.10
C ASP A 285 -2.38 10.29 0.80
N THR A 286 -2.24 11.42 1.47
CA THR A 286 -3.17 11.80 2.54
C THR A 286 -4.57 12.18 2.05
N ASN A 287 -4.71 12.45 0.75
CA ASN A 287 -5.88 13.14 0.22
C ASN A 287 -6.83 12.20 -0.54
N SER A 288 -6.38 11.02 -0.97
CA SER A 288 -7.25 10.07 -1.67
C SER A 288 -8.35 9.53 -0.75
N GLN A 289 -9.52 9.24 -1.32
CA GLN A 289 -10.69 8.82 -0.54
C GLN A 289 -10.45 7.47 0.16
N GLU A 290 -9.80 6.54 -0.55
CA GLU A 290 -9.43 5.23 -0.05
C GLU A 290 -8.50 5.32 1.18
N MET A 291 -7.56 6.26 1.16
CA MET A 291 -6.67 6.51 2.29
C MET A 291 -7.39 7.18 3.46
N GLN A 292 -8.39 8.03 3.21
CA GLN A 292 -9.20 8.61 4.29
C GLN A 292 -10.04 7.55 5.00
N PHE A 293 -10.60 6.56 4.29
CA PHE A 293 -11.24 5.41 4.93
C PHE A 293 -10.25 4.58 5.74
N LEU A 294 -9.05 4.33 5.19
CA LEU A 294 -7.99 3.65 5.92
C LEU A 294 -7.58 4.41 7.19
N GLN A 295 -7.48 5.73 7.11
CA GLN A 295 -7.23 6.59 8.28
C GLN A 295 -8.34 6.44 9.32
N GLY A 296 -9.61 6.54 8.93
CA GLY A 296 -10.74 6.38 9.86
C GLY A 296 -10.77 4.99 10.53
N TRP A 297 -10.26 3.97 9.85
CA TRP A 297 -10.07 2.64 10.42
C TRP A 297 -8.88 2.57 11.39
N LEU A 298 -7.80 3.31 11.14
CA LEU A 298 -6.55 3.29 11.93
C LEU A 298 -6.62 4.11 13.24
N ILE A 299 -7.43 5.17 13.29
CA ILE A 299 -7.53 6.09 14.45
C ILE A 299 -8.18 5.49 15.70
N GLN A 300 -8.66 4.25 15.64
CA GLN A 300 -9.26 3.58 16.79
C GLN A 300 -8.23 3.27 17.88
N ASP A 301 -8.47 3.81 19.08
CA ASP A 301 -7.53 3.75 20.21
C ASP A 301 -7.20 2.33 20.69
N ARG A 302 -8.15 1.38 20.55
CA ARG A 302 -7.96 -0.03 20.98
C ARG A 302 -6.83 -0.74 20.23
N TYR A 303 -6.47 -0.25 19.04
CA TYR A 303 -5.45 -0.83 18.16
C TYR A 303 -4.14 -0.04 18.10
N LEU A 304 -3.96 0.99 18.94
CA LEU A 304 -2.70 1.73 19.00
C LEU A 304 -1.55 0.79 19.36
N MET A 305 -0.45 0.85 18.61
CA MET A 305 0.72 0.00 18.88
C MET A 305 1.55 0.62 20.01
N ARG A 306 1.25 0.23 21.25
CA ARG A 306 1.89 0.79 22.44
C ARG A 306 3.20 0.10 22.83
N GLY A 307 3.41 -1.11 22.31
CA GLY A 307 4.57 -1.95 22.61
C GLY A 307 5.87 -1.57 21.96
N ALA A 308 6.96 -2.14 22.47
CA ALA A 308 8.30 -1.98 21.90
C ALA A 308 8.38 -2.38 20.42
N ALA A 309 7.59 -3.37 19.99
CA ALA A 309 7.57 -3.79 18.59
C ALA A 309 6.95 -2.74 17.65
N GLY A 310 5.95 -1.98 18.11
CA GLY A 310 5.13 -1.15 17.23
C GLY A 310 5.15 0.34 17.52
N ILE A 311 5.51 0.77 18.73
CA ILE A 311 5.57 2.20 19.06
C ILE A 311 6.51 3.00 18.16
N PRO A 312 7.66 2.49 17.68
CA PRO A 312 8.49 3.27 16.75
C PRO A 312 7.75 3.56 15.44
N TYR A 313 6.95 2.61 14.96
CA TYR A 313 6.14 2.77 13.74
C TYR A 313 4.93 3.67 13.95
N GLU A 314 4.24 3.51 15.07
CA GLU A 314 3.10 4.37 15.44
C GLU A 314 3.57 5.82 15.58
N PHE A 315 4.73 6.07 16.18
CA PHE A 315 5.29 7.42 16.29
C PHE A 315 5.82 7.95 14.94
N LEU A 316 6.46 7.11 14.11
CA LEU A 316 7.01 7.52 12.81
C LEU A 316 5.93 7.90 11.80
N TRP A 317 4.86 7.10 11.70
CA TRP A 317 3.92 7.17 10.58
C TRP A 317 2.58 7.80 10.92
N ALA A 318 2.10 7.65 12.15
CA ALA A 318 0.75 8.10 12.48
C ALA A 318 0.65 9.63 12.46
N ASN A 319 -0.43 10.13 11.87
CA ASN A 319 -0.81 11.53 11.96
C ASN A 319 -2.24 11.61 12.54
N PRO A 320 -2.39 11.78 13.86
CA PRO A 320 -3.72 11.82 14.49
C PRO A 320 -4.55 13.03 14.08
N TYR A 321 -3.91 14.06 13.51
CA TYR A 321 -4.60 15.28 13.07
C TYR A 321 -5.16 15.17 11.65
N GLN A 322 -4.86 14.08 10.94
CA GLN A 322 -5.39 13.85 9.62
C GLN A 322 -6.83 13.34 9.72
N PRO A 323 -7.80 14.00 9.06
CA PRO A 323 -9.17 13.54 9.07
C PRO A 323 -9.27 12.18 8.37
N GLY A 324 -10.17 11.34 8.89
CA GLY A 324 -10.53 10.06 8.28
C GLY A 324 -12.03 9.99 8.02
N LEU A 325 -12.41 9.27 6.98
CA LEU A 325 -13.81 8.90 6.72
C LEU A 325 -14.16 7.66 7.53
N SER A 326 -15.41 7.57 7.99
CA SER A 326 -15.88 6.34 8.62
C SER A 326 -15.85 5.20 7.61
N PHE A 327 -15.09 4.15 7.92
CA PHE A 327 -14.99 2.95 7.10
C PHE A 327 -16.32 2.18 7.00
N HIS A 328 -17.32 2.50 7.85
CA HIS A 328 -18.68 1.95 7.72
C HIS A 328 -19.39 2.35 6.42
N TYR A 329 -18.95 3.42 5.73
CA TYR A 329 -19.46 3.79 4.41
C TYR A 329 -18.74 3.11 3.25
N LEU A 330 -17.69 2.33 3.55
CA LEU A 330 -16.97 1.56 2.55
C LEU A 330 -17.77 0.29 2.23
N PRO A 331 -17.94 -0.09 0.95
CA PRO A 331 -18.65 -1.31 0.59
C PRO A 331 -18.08 -2.54 1.31
N ASN A 332 -18.96 -3.44 1.75
CA ASN A 332 -18.55 -4.69 2.40
C ASN A 332 -17.94 -5.72 1.42
N ILE A 333 -17.51 -5.28 0.24
CA ILE A 333 -17.06 -6.12 -0.86
C ILE A 333 -15.86 -5.46 -1.52
N TYR A 334 -14.82 -6.26 -1.75
CA TYR A 334 -13.73 -5.96 -2.67
C TYR A 334 -13.68 -7.04 -3.73
N HIS A 335 -13.89 -6.68 -4.99
CA HIS A 335 -13.76 -7.59 -6.11
C HIS A 335 -12.86 -6.99 -7.18
N ASP A 336 -11.75 -7.67 -7.47
CA ASP A 336 -10.87 -7.36 -8.59
C ASP A 336 -10.82 -8.54 -9.57
N PRO A 337 -11.61 -8.48 -10.66
CA PRO A 337 -11.66 -9.54 -11.66
C PRO A 337 -10.31 -9.80 -12.34
N SER A 338 -9.43 -8.78 -12.39
CA SER A 338 -8.15 -8.91 -13.09
C SER A 338 -7.15 -9.78 -12.34
N THR A 339 -7.24 -9.85 -11.01
CA THR A 339 -6.39 -10.69 -10.16
C THR A 339 -7.15 -11.85 -9.53
N GLY A 340 -8.47 -11.90 -9.67
CA GLY A 340 -9.33 -12.91 -9.04
C GLY A 340 -9.45 -12.74 -7.52
N ARG A 341 -9.15 -11.54 -7.01
CA ARG A 341 -9.31 -11.22 -5.58
C ARG A 341 -10.77 -10.95 -5.28
N LEU A 342 -11.30 -11.67 -4.31
CA LEU A 342 -12.63 -11.43 -3.76
C LEU A 342 -12.55 -11.39 -2.24
N ILE A 343 -13.11 -10.35 -1.65
CA ILE A 343 -13.32 -10.23 -0.21
C ILE A 343 -14.76 -9.80 0.01
N ILE A 344 -15.48 -10.49 0.88
CA ILE A 344 -16.86 -10.15 1.23
C ILE A 344 -16.97 -10.19 2.75
N ARG A 345 -17.71 -9.25 3.33
CA ARG A 345 -18.11 -9.28 4.74
C ARG A 345 -19.60 -9.01 4.92
N SER A 346 -20.20 -9.50 5.99
CA SER A 346 -21.61 -9.23 6.28
C SER A 346 -21.83 -7.82 6.84
N THR A 347 -21.00 -7.42 7.80
CA THR A 347 -21.03 -6.11 8.48
C THR A 347 -19.61 -5.70 8.86
N TRP A 348 -19.45 -4.53 9.48
CA TRP A 348 -18.18 -4.04 10.03
C TRP A 348 -17.93 -4.47 11.47
N ASP A 349 -18.84 -5.23 12.06
CA ASP A 349 -18.77 -5.67 13.45
C ASP A 349 -17.79 -6.84 13.62
N ASP A 350 -17.37 -7.06 14.86
CA ASP A 350 -16.34 -8.05 15.22
C ASP A 350 -16.82 -9.51 14.98
N ASP A 351 -18.14 -9.75 14.89
CA ASP A 351 -18.77 -11.05 14.63
C ASP A 351 -19.15 -11.29 13.16
N ALA A 352 -18.78 -10.36 12.26
CA ALA A 352 -19.12 -10.45 10.85
C ALA A 352 -18.70 -11.78 10.23
N THR A 353 -19.56 -12.34 9.38
CA THR A 353 -19.13 -13.39 8.45
C THR A 353 -18.25 -12.74 7.39
N TRP A 354 -17.09 -13.31 7.13
CA TRP A 354 -16.11 -12.77 6.19
C TRP A 354 -15.57 -13.87 5.30
N TYR A 355 -15.38 -13.58 4.03
CA TYR A 355 -14.86 -14.48 3.02
C TYR A 355 -13.71 -13.82 2.27
N TYR A 356 -12.68 -14.60 1.95
CA TYR A 356 -11.56 -14.21 1.13
C TYR A 356 -11.22 -15.27 0.11
N GLN A 357 -10.87 -14.83 -1.09
CA GLN A 357 -10.27 -15.65 -2.12
C GLN A 357 -9.20 -14.89 -2.89
N SER A 358 -8.05 -15.54 -3.06
CA SER A 358 -7.02 -15.12 -4.01
C SER A 358 -5.93 -16.18 -4.18
N GLY A 359 -5.32 -16.29 -5.37
CA GLY A 359 -4.13 -17.13 -5.56
C GLY A 359 -4.31 -18.60 -5.18
N GLY A 360 -5.53 -19.15 -5.31
CA GLY A 360 -5.88 -20.51 -4.89
C GLY A 360 -6.18 -20.69 -3.40
N VAL A 361 -6.04 -19.64 -2.59
CA VAL A 361 -6.48 -19.61 -1.19
C VAL A 361 -7.94 -19.20 -1.14
N MET A 362 -8.73 -19.94 -0.36
CA MET A 362 -10.10 -19.57 0.01
C MET A 362 -10.25 -19.74 1.52
N GLN A 363 -10.67 -18.67 2.20
CA GLN A 363 -10.84 -18.64 3.64
C GLN A 363 -12.15 -17.99 4.01
N MET A 364 -12.73 -18.45 5.12
CA MET A 364 -13.92 -17.85 5.70
C MET A 364 -13.70 -17.66 7.19
N PHE A 365 -14.17 -16.55 7.72
CA PHE A 365 -14.30 -16.32 9.15
C PHE A 365 -15.79 -16.33 9.50
N ARG A 366 -16.18 -17.24 10.40
CA ARG A 366 -17.57 -17.38 10.87
C ARG A 366 -17.54 -18.00 12.26
N ASN A 367 -18.47 -17.58 13.13
CA ASN A 367 -18.57 -18.07 14.50
C ASN A 367 -17.24 -17.96 15.28
N ALA A 368 -16.55 -16.82 15.13
CA ALA A 368 -15.24 -16.54 15.73
C ALA A 368 -14.11 -17.50 15.32
N GLN A 369 -14.25 -18.23 14.21
CA GLN A 369 -13.26 -19.18 13.71
C GLN A 369 -12.88 -18.89 12.27
N ILE A 370 -11.59 -19.01 11.97
CA ILE A 370 -11.06 -19.00 10.60
C ILE A 370 -11.10 -20.44 10.09
N VAL A 371 -11.70 -20.66 8.92
CA VAL A 371 -11.75 -21.95 8.24
C VAL A 371 -11.21 -21.80 6.83
N ASN A 372 -10.43 -22.78 6.39
CA ASN A 372 -10.05 -22.89 4.98
C ASN A 372 -11.23 -23.52 4.26
N VAL A 373 -11.68 -22.91 3.18
CA VAL A 373 -12.81 -23.41 2.39
C VAL A 373 -12.24 -24.20 1.22
N LYS A 374 -12.52 -25.50 1.11
CA LYS A 374 -12.25 -26.21 -0.15
C LYS A 374 -13.43 -26.06 -1.11
N ALA A 375 -13.12 -26.16 -2.41
CA ALA A 375 -14.14 -26.21 -3.45
C ALA A 375 -15.14 -27.35 -3.15
N GLY A 376 -16.43 -27.02 -3.00
CA GLY A 376 -17.51 -27.96 -2.71
C GLY A 376 -17.77 -28.27 -1.24
N GLU A 377 -17.01 -27.70 -0.28
CA GLU A 377 -17.28 -27.89 1.16
C GLU A 377 -18.47 -27.07 1.67
N LEU A 378 -18.76 -25.92 1.06
CA LEU A 378 -19.98 -25.18 1.35
C LEU A 378 -21.17 -25.88 0.69
N LYS A 379 -22.03 -26.46 1.53
CA LYS A 379 -23.24 -27.21 1.13
C LYS A 379 -24.48 -26.33 0.95
N GLU A 380 -24.41 -25.08 1.40
CA GLU A 380 -25.50 -24.11 1.32
C GLU A 380 -24.95 -22.73 0.91
N PRO A 381 -25.77 -21.88 0.25
CA PRO A 381 -25.38 -20.49 -0.02
C PRO A 381 -25.07 -19.73 1.27
N VAL A 382 -24.03 -18.90 1.26
CA VAL A 382 -23.67 -18.04 2.39
C VAL A 382 -24.18 -16.62 2.12
N VAL A 383 -25.17 -16.20 2.89
CA VAL A 383 -25.78 -14.86 2.79
C VAL A 383 -25.02 -13.88 3.69
N MET A 384 -24.56 -12.77 3.12
CA MET A 384 -23.80 -11.69 3.77
C MET A 384 -24.43 -10.35 3.38
N GLY A 385 -25.49 -9.97 4.09
CA GLY A 385 -26.33 -8.82 3.73
C GLY A 385 -26.99 -9.05 2.37
N ASN A 386 -26.83 -8.11 1.44
CA ASN A 386 -27.34 -8.22 0.06
C ASN A 386 -26.42 -8.99 -0.88
N THR A 387 -25.42 -9.68 -0.33
CA THR A 387 -24.48 -10.48 -1.11
C THR A 387 -24.66 -11.95 -0.78
N VAL A 388 -24.75 -12.78 -1.80
CA VAL A 388 -24.85 -14.24 -1.65
C VAL A 388 -23.61 -14.87 -2.28
N LEU A 389 -22.89 -15.65 -1.49
CA LEU A 389 -21.78 -16.47 -1.96
C LEU A 389 -22.28 -17.88 -2.26
N LEU A 390 -22.05 -18.35 -3.48
CA LEU A 390 -22.48 -19.66 -3.95
C LEU A 390 -21.28 -20.43 -4.50
N THR A 391 -21.15 -21.72 -4.20
CA THR A 391 -20.10 -22.54 -4.80
C THR A 391 -20.54 -23.08 -6.16
N ALA A 392 -19.57 -23.36 -7.03
CA ALA A 392 -19.81 -24.01 -8.32
C ALA A 392 -20.59 -25.34 -8.21
N ALA A 393 -20.50 -26.03 -7.07
CA ALA A 393 -21.25 -27.26 -6.82
C ALA A 393 -22.77 -27.01 -6.64
N LEU A 394 -23.15 -25.84 -6.14
CA LEU A 394 -24.53 -25.42 -5.93
C LEU A 394 -25.07 -24.54 -7.09
N ALA A 395 -24.18 -24.08 -7.95
CA ALA A 395 -24.48 -23.16 -9.04
C ALA A 395 -25.25 -23.71 -10.25
N PRO A 396 -25.29 -25.03 -10.58
CA PRO A 396 -25.92 -25.46 -11.84
C PRO A 396 -27.38 -25.05 -11.96
N LYS A 397 -28.10 -25.05 -10.84
CA LYS A 397 -29.48 -24.54 -10.74
C LYS A 397 -29.72 -23.99 -9.35
N PHE A 398 -30.09 -22.72 -9.25
CA PHE A 398 -30.40 -22.07 -7.98
C PHE A 398 -31.53 -21.05 -8.13
N THR A 399 -32.08 -20.62 -7.00
CA THR A 399 -33.15 -19.63 -6.97
C THR A 399 -32.66 -18.35 -6.31
N VAL A 400 -32.99 -17.22 -6.90
CA VAL A 400 -32.83 -15.89 -6.31
C VAL A 400 -34.12 -15.54 -5.60
N ALA A 401 -34.03 -15.28 -4.29
CA ALA A 401 -35.17 -14.81 -3.51
C ALA A 401 -35.41 -13.31 -3.76
N ALA A 402 -36.68 -12.93 -3.90
CA ALA A 402 -37.10 -11.54 -4.00
C ALA A 402 -36.79 -10.80 -2.69
N GLY A 403 -35.83 -9.88 -2.76
CA GLY A 403 -35.51 -8.93 -1.68
C GLY A 403 -36.03 -7.53 -1.98
N SER A 404 -36.11 -6.69 -0.95
CA SER A 404 -36.40 -5.25 -1.10
C SER A 404 -35.25 -4.46 -1.73
N GLU A 405 -34.06 -5.06 -1.79
CA GLU A 405 -32.84 -4.44 -2.29
C GLU A 405 -32.21 -5.27 -3.41
N LYS A 406 -31.30 -4.64 -4.17
CA LYS A 406 -30.51 -5.33 -5.19
C LYS A 406 -29.66 -6.41 -4.52
N THR A 407 -29.67 -7.61 -5.08
CA THR A 407 -28.90 -8.73 -4.53
C THR A 407 -27.78 -9.12 -5.49
N ARG A 408 -26.56 -9.25 -4.96
CA ARG A 408 -25.37 -9.64 -5.73
C ARG A 408 -24.98 -11.08 -5.40
N TYR A 409 -24.76 -11.88 -6.42
CA TYR A 409 -24.33 -13.28 -6.29
C TYR A 409 -22.88 -13.40 -6.77
N TYR A 410 -22.02 -13.93 -5.90
CA TYR A 410 -20.68 -14.35 -6.28
C TYR A 410 -20.63 -15.87 -6.34
N ILE A 411 -20.45 -16.40 -7.54
CA ILE A 411 -20.29 -17.84 -7.76
C ILE A 411 -18.80 -18.16 -7.80
N ILE A 412 -18.32 -18.91 -6.82
CA ILE A 412 -16.90 -19.22 -6.59
C ILE A 412 -16.56 -20.67 -6.93
N GLY A 413 -15.30 -20.94 -7.25
CA GLY A 413 -14.81 -22.28 -7.58
C GLY A 413 -15.14 -22.73 -9.01
N LEU A 414 -15.48 -21.80 -9.90
CA LEU A 414 -15.58 -22.05 -11.33
C LEU A 414 -14.19 -22.22 -11.95
N LYS A 415 -14.12 -22.75 -13.17
CA LYS A 415 -12.86 -22.76 -13.93
C LYS A 415 -12.49 -21.30 -14.25
N PRO A 416 -11.26 -20.83 -13.99
CA PRO A 416 -10.86 -19.46 -14.32
C PRO A 416 -11.00 -19.14 -15.80
N ARG A 417 -11.38 -17.89 -16.12
CA ARG A 417 -11.47 -17.36 -17.51
C ARG A 417 -12.25 -18.26 -18.48
N THR A 418 -13.29 -18.92 -17.97
CA THR A 418 -14.09 -19.88 -18.71
C THR A 418 -15.46 -19.28 -19.00
N ARG A 419 -16.00 -19.55 -20.20
CA ARG A 419 -17.33 -19.11 -20.58
C ARG A 419 -18.40 -20.02 -19.99
N TYR A 420 -19.45 -19.38 -19.52
CA TYR A 420 -20.64 -20.00 -18.99
C TYR A 420 -21.87 -19.40 -19.68
N GLU A 421 -22.89 -20.21 -19.84
CA GLU A 421 -24.22 -19.78 -20.27
C GLU A 421 -25.10 -19.66 -19.03
N ILE A 422 -25.76 -18.51 -18.90
CA ILE A 422 -26.74 -18.23 -17.86
C ILE A 422 -28.13 -18.05 -18.47
N GLU A 423 -29.11 -18.72 -17.87
CA GLU A 423 -30.54 -18.59 -18.17
C GLU A 423 -31.24 -18.13 -16.90
N VAL A 424 -32.12 -17.12 -17.00
CA VAL A 424 -32.87 -16.56 -15.88
C VAL A 424 -34.35 -16.57 -16.23
N ASP A 425 -35.17 -17.33 -15.52
CA ASP A 425 -36.63 -17.45 -15.77
C ASP A 425 -37.01 -17.78 -17.23
N ASP A 426 -36.27 -18.70 -17.87
CA ASP A 426 -36.46 -19.07 -19.28
C ASP A 426 -36.29 -17.88 -20.27
N GLU A 427 -35.65 -16.78 -19.83
CA GLU A 427 -35.21 -15.69 -20.71
C GLU A 427 -34.06 -16.15 -21.63
N GLU A 428 -33.74 -15.32 -22.63
CA GLU A 428 -32.63 -15.56 -23.56
C GLU A 428 -31.32 -15.86 -22.83
N LEU A 429 -30.69 -16.98 -23.21
CA LEU A 429 -29.38 -17.41 -22.73
C LEU A 429 -28.34 -16.32 -22.98
N ARG A 430 -27.60 -15.95 -21.93
CA ARG A 430 -26.49 -15.00 -22.04
C ARG A 430 -25.17 -15.68 -21.77
N GLU A 431 -24.15 -15.33 -22.54
CA GLU A 431 -22.78 -15.75 -22.24
C GLU A 431 -22.17 -14.82 -21.19
N VAL A 432 -21.57 -15.40 -20.17
CA VAL A 432 -20.79 -14.73 -19.12
C VAL A 432 -19.46 -15.44 -18.96
N SER A 433 -18.44 -14.76 -18.45
CA SER A 433 -17.12 -15.37 -18.20
C SER A 433 -16.73 -15.23 -16.74
N SER A 434 -16.20 -16.31 -16.18
CA SER A 434 -15.54 -16.24 -14.88
C SER A 434 -14.23 -15.44 -14.97
N ASP A 435 -13.83 -14.83 -13.86
CA ASP A 435 -12.62 -14.03 -13.79
C ASP A 435 -11.34 -14.87 -13.61
N PHE A 436 -10.20 -14.22 -13.32
CA PHE A 436 -8.92 -14.91 -13.08
C PHE A 436 -8.94 -15.84 -11.86
N GLY A 437 -9.84 -15.61 -10.91
CA GLY A 437 -10.03 -16.44 -9.71
C GLY A 437 -11.06 -17.54 -9.92
N GLY A 438 -11.75 -17.59 -11.06
CA GLY A 438 -12.89 -18.49 -11.23
C GLY A 438 -14.11 -18.01 -10.45
N VAL A 439 -14.31 -16.69 -10.38
CA VAL A 439 -15.48 -16.04 -9.79
C VAL A 439 -16.37 -15.49 -10.89
N LEU A 440 -17.68 -15.70 -10.77
CA LEU A 440 -18.69 -15.02 -11.56
C LEU A 440 -19.51 -14.09 -10.67
N ASP A 441 -19.69 -12.85 -11.12
CA ASP A 441 -20.42 -11.79 -10.43
C ASP A 441 -21.73 -11.52 -11.16
N LEU A 442 -22.85 -11.75 -10.48
CA LEU A 442 -24.21 -11.58 -11.00
C LEU A 442 -24.99 -10.61 -10.12
N GLU A 443 -25.66 -9.64 -10.73
CA GLU A 443 -26.53 -8.69 -10.03
C GLU A 443 -28.00 -8.92 -10.43
N PHE A 444 -28.88 -8.99 -9.43
CA PHE A 444 -30.32 -9.14 -9.62
C PHE A 444 -31.08 -7.94 -9.03
N PRO A 445 -32.09 -7.41 -9.74
CA PRO A 445 -32.87 -6.27 -9.28
C PRO A 445 -33.77 -6.64 -8.08
N PRO A 446 -34.21 -5.64 -7.28
CA PRO A 446 -35.15 -5.85 -6.19
C PRO A 446 -36.47 -6.47 -6.67
N GLY A 447 -37.16 -7.18 -5.77
CA GLY A 447 -38.50 -7.71 -5.98
C GLY A 447 -38.61 -8.87 -6.98
N ARG A 448 -37.49 -9.32 -7.57
CA ARG A 448 -37.46 -10.40 -8.54
C ARG A 448 -37.16 -11.74 -7.86
N ASN A 449 -38.13 -12.64 -7.87
CA ASN A 449 -37.83 -14.06 -7.73
C ASN A 449 -37.35 -14.56 -9.09
N ALA A 450 -36.23 -15.28 -9.13
CA ALA A 450 -35.73 -15.83 -10.37
C ALA A 450 -35.17 -17.25 -10.21
N GLY A 451 -35.49 -18.13 -11.14
CA GLY A 451 -34.78 -19.39 -11.34
C GLY A 451 -33.56 -19.16 -12.24
N VAL A 452 -32.38 -19.56 -11.80
CA VAL A 452 -31.14 -19.40 -12.56
C VAL A 452 -30.57 -20.77 -12.91
N LEU A 453 -30.26 -20.99 -14.19
CA LEU A 453 -29.50 -22.12 -14.68
C LEU A 453 -28.12 -21.62 -15.13
N LEU A 454 -27.06 -22.29 -14.66
CA LEU A 454 -25.69 -22.00 -15.08
C LEU A 454 -25.05 -23.26 -15.64
N ARG A 455 -24.47 -23.17 -16.84
CA ARG A 455 -23.72 -24.28 -17.44
C ARG A 455 -22.47 -23.80 -18.14
N GLU A 456 -21.41 -24.60 -18.13
CA GLU A 456 -20.21 -24.31 -18.91
C GLU A 456 -20.55 -24.32 -20.41
N SER A 457 -20.16 -23.26 -21.13
CA SER A 457 -20.43 -23.16 -22.56
C SER A 457 -19.71 -24.28 -23.30
N ARG A 458 -20.40 -24.94 -24.23
CA ARG A 458 -19.72 -25.91 -25.10
C ARG A 458 -18.82 -25.15 -26.08
N PRO A 459 -17.56 -25.57 -26.30
CA PRO A 459 -16.77 -24.98 -27.37
C PRO A 459 -17.51 -25.15 -28.70
N LEU A 460 -17.65 -24.05 -29.45
CA LEU A 460 -18.12 -24.10 -30.83
C LEU A 460 -17.23 -25.08 -31.58
N ARG A 461 -17.82 -26.18 -32.06
CA ARG A 461 -17.13 -27.22 -32.82
C ARG A 461 -16.80 -26.74 -34.22
#